data_AF-A0A3P1WB89-F1
#
_entry.id   AF-A0A3P1WB89-F1
#
_cell.length_a   1.000
_cell.length_b   1.000
_cell.length_c   1.000
_cell.angle_alpha   90.00
_cell.angle_beta   90.00
_cell.angle_gamma   90.00
#
_symmetry.space_group_name_H-M   'P 1'
#
loop_
_entity.id
_entity.type
_entity.pdbx_description
1 polymer ?
#
loop_
_entity_poly.entity_id
_entity_poly.type
_entity_poly.pdbx_seq_one_letter_code
_entity_poly.pdbx_strand_id
1 'polypeptide(L)' 'MFNLSEQNIHLSAKAENKQQAIELAAKALEQAGYVENGYLQGMLAREQQ' A
#
# COMPACT_ATOMS: atom_id res chain seq x y z
N MET A 1 14.22 -0.01 -16.77
CA MET A 1 14.26 1.27 -16.05
C MET A 1 13.13 1.26 -15.04
N PHE A 2 13.39 1.53 -13.76
CA PHE A 2 12.32 1.64 -12.77
C PHE A 2 11.54 2.94 -13.02
N ASN A 3 10.21 2.85 -13.04
CA ASN A 3 9.31 3.97 -13.29
C ASN A 3 8.52 4.28 -12.02
N LEU A 4 8.63 5.51 -11.51
CA LEU A 4 7.79 6.00 -10.43
C LEU A 4 6.72 6.91 -11.02
N SER A 5 5.49 6.39 -11.12
CA SER A 5 4.33 7.18 -11.54
C SER A 5 3.90 8.12 -10.42
N GLU A 6 3.53 9.36 -10.75
CA GLU A 6 2.90 10.30 -9.82
C GLU A 6 1.62 9.74 -9.19
N GLN A 7 0.94 8.83 -9.90
CA GLN A 7 -0.25 8.14 -9.39
C GLN A 7 0.04 7.27 -8.15
N ASN A 8 1.31 6.89 -7.94
CA ASN A 8 1.75 6.12 -6.78
C ASN A 8 2.22 7.01 -5.61
N ILE A 9 2.14 8.34 -5.75
CA ILE A 9 2.62 9.30 -4.75
C ILE A 9 1.41 9.89 -4.01
N HIS A 10 1.22 9.46 -2.76
CA HIS A 10 0.09 9.89 -1.93
C HIS A 10 0.54 10.88 -0.84
N LEU A 11 0.75 12.14 -1.22
CA LEU A 11 1.17 13.19 -0.28
C LEU A 11 0.07 13.53 0.71
N SER A 12 0.46 13.86 1.95
CA SER A 12 -0.44 14.30 3.02
C SER A 12 -1.57 13.31 3.39
N ALA A 13 -1.46 12.05 2.96
CA ALA A 13 -2.38 10.99 3.38
C ALA A 13 -2.38 10.87 4.91
N LYS A 14 -3.56 10.64 5.49
CA LYS A 14 -3.75 10.52 6.93
C LYS A 14 -4.16 9.09 7.27
N ALA A 15 -3.54 8.58 8.31
CA ALA A 15 -3.89 7.32 8.94
C ALA A 15 -3.82 7.53 10.45
N GLU A 16 -4.81 7.01 11.17
CA GLU A 16 -4.92 7.05 12.63
C GLU A 16 -3.87 6.15 13.29
N ASN A 17 -3.43 5.10 12.59
CA ASN A 17 -2.44 4.15 13.06
C ASN A 17 -1.69 3.49 11.90
N LYS A 18 -0.67 2.70 12.25
CA LYS A 18 0.20 2.02 11.27
C LYS A 18 -0.57 1.01 10.41
N GLN A 19 -1.53 0.29 10.99
CA GLN A 19 -2.35 -0.68 10.24
C GLN A 19 -3.14 0.02 9.13
N GLN A 20 -3.79 1.14 9.43
CA GLN A 20 -4.54 1.91 8.43
C GLN A 20 -3.61 2.47 7.34
N ALA A 21 -2.38 2.86 7.68
CA ALA A 21 -1.40 3.29 6.67
C ALA A 21 -1.01 2.13 5.72
N ILE A 22 -0.87 0.91 6.25
CA ILE A 22 -0.60 -0.30 5.45
C ILE A 22 -1.78 -0.63 4.54
N GLU A 23 -3.01 -0.53 5.06
CA GLU A 23 -4.24 -0.71 4.27
C GLU A 23 -4.33 0.27 3.10
N LEU A 24 -4.02 1.56 3.32
CA LEU A 24 -3.97 2.57 2.27
C LEU A 24 -2.92 2.25 1.19
N ALA A 25 -1.72 1.84 1.61
CA ALA A 25 -0.65 1.47 0.68
C ALA A 25 -0.99 0.22 -0.13
N ALA A 26 -1.52 -0.83 0.52
CA ALA A 26 -1.93 -2.07 -0.14
C ALA A 26 -3.00 -1.80 -1.20
N LYS A 27 -4.01 -0.98 -0.85
CA LYS A 27 -5.08 -0.60 -1.79
C LYS A 27 -4.54 0.17 -2.99
N ALA A 28 -3.61 1.10 -2.79
CA ALA A 28 -2.99 1.84 -3.89
C ALA A 28 -2.22 0.90 -4.84
N LEU A 29 -1.49 -0.07 -4.28
CA LEU A 29 -0.76 -1.07 -5.07
C LEU A 29 -1.70 -1.98 -5.86
N GLU A 30 -2.80 -2.45 -5.25
CA GLU A 30 -3.82 -3.25 -5.93
C GLU A 30 -4.50 -2.46 -7.05
N GLN A 31 -4.88 -1.21 -6.80
CA GLN A 31 -5.53 -0.34 -7.79
C GLN A 31 -4.63 -0.02 -8.99
N ALA A 32 -3.32 0.12 -8.75
CA ALA A 32 -2.35 0.33 -9.81
C ALA A 32 -1.93 -0.97 -10.53
N GLY A 33 -2.46 -2.13 -10.12
CA GLY A 33 -2.21 -3.43 -10.75
C GLY A 33 -0.82 -4.00 -10.46
N TYR A 34 -0.13 -3.53 -9.41
CA TYR A 34 1.19 -4.06 -9.04
C TYR A 34 1.13 -5.33 -8.21
N VAL A 35 -0.01 -5.58 -7.56
CA VAL A 35 -0.22 -6.74 -6.70
C VAL A 35 -1.64 -7.29 -6.90
N GLU A 36 -1.81 -8.57 -6.58
CA GLU A 36 -3.11 -9.24 -6.64
C GLU A 36 -4.02 -8.84 -5.48
N ASN A 37 -5.31 -9.11 -5.62
CA ASN A 37 -6.27 -8.91 -4.55
C ASN A 37 -5.92 -9.77 -3.33
N GLY A 38 -5.93 -9.16 -2.14
CA GLY A 38 -5.59 -9.85 -0.89
C GLY A 38 -4.10 -9.74 -0.54
N TYR A 39 -3.36 -8.84 -1.19
CA TYR A 39 -1.96 -8.58 -0.85
C TYR A 39 -1.81 -7.93 0.53
N LEU A 40 -2.83 -7.20 0.99
CA LEU A 40 -2.90 -6.59 2.32
C LEU A 40 -2.54 -7.57 3.45
N GLN A 41 -3.06 -8.80 3.38
CA GLN A 41 -2.86 -9.83 4.40
C GLN A 41 -1.37 -10.17 4.54
N GLY A 42 -0.65 -10.25 3.43
CA GLY A 42 0.80 -10.46 3.43
C GLY A 42 1.57 -9.29 4.03
N MET A 43 1.16 -8.05 3.72
CA MET A 43 1.77 -6.85 4.30
C MET A 43 1.57 -6.78 5.82
N LEU A 44 0.37 -7.11 6.31
CA LEU A 44 0.07 -7.14 7.75
C LEU A 44 0.82 -8.26 8.47
N ALA A 45 0.90 -9.46 7.88
CA ALA A 45 1.66 -10.56 8.44
C ALA A 45 3.15 -10.23 8.55
N ARG A 46 3.72 -9.54 7.55
CA ARG A 46 5.12 -9.10 7.57
C ARG A 46 5.40 -8.03 8.63
N GLU A 47 4.45 -7.14 8.88
CA GLU A 47 4.56 -6.08 9.87
C GLU A 47 4.61 -6.61 11.32
N GLN A 48 4.01 -7.76 11.60
CA GLN A 48 3.97 -8.35 12.94
C GLN A 48 5.23 -9.17 13.32
N GLN A 49 6.21 -9.28 12.42
CA GLN A 49 7.49 -9.99 12.62
C GLN A 49 8.58 -9.06 13.12
#